data_AF-A0A1S2PN00-F1
#
_entry.id   AF-A0A1S2PN00-F1
#
_cell.length_a   1.000
_cell.length_b   1.000
_cell.length_c   1.000
_cell.angle_alpha   90.00
_cell.angle_beta   90.00
_cell.angle_gamma   90.00
#
_symmetry.space_group_name_H-M   'P 1'
#
loop_
_entity.id
_entity.type
_entity.pdbx_description
1 polymer ?
#
loop_
_entity_poly.entity_id
_entity_poly.type
_entity_poly.pdbx_seq_one_letter_code
_entity_poly.pdbx_strand_id
1 'polypeptide(L)'
;MSRQPVTVADERVGVNGAIAAALTRGVGSMPALYLALIVSGGWMALATWGPLHRVDPYPFGFLLFLNNVVQLVLCAVILVGQRVLGVAADRRAVQTYESAEAIFARVADLQEHLDRHDRALGRGVSLLESSPHPWIHKHRVQPAPQAIDHVVGLNGRIAAWLTQRLGSMGAFYFAVGTQVVWIGMAESGLQRFDPYPFAFMTFLSTFAQLIFMIVIMVGQKVLGLAADRRSEQTFLDAEAILHECRRMKERLVVQDRIIDSLTNYTSAQVTEHLAQALHHSRTQAPTDGHEEPGGRPPLRAWNELPEELRQAGRHRARQVGERLTAIGCLMFPASGTEQDSAPIVTFDDRESRVLARLEYEHQLHGQHGNDQQGDLVPWDELSDQERAQAVEAVRYLPSVLADIGFQILRTGTSSDGAGESDFTAEEWALLQRALMASGVLVSLAEGDVDPEEIDALVHLLREAGFTHPRRLIRELAATSTFDTGLKAGTKYADYEAPALHAIRSATAVIARTAPAELADFRAFLMEIATAVADANNEGGFFGFGARPRTPHEAAAMEAVAKAAQPDRSSQYSQSRPGFTPAFALGEIPS
;
A
#
# COMPACT_ATOMS: atom_id res chain seq x y z
N MET A 1 10.51 3.89 5.83
CA MET A 1 11.62 4.41 5.00
C MET A 1 12.31 3.26 4.27
N SER A 2 11.77 2.88 3.13
CA SER A 2 12.51 2.12 2.11
C SER A 2 13.54 3.07 1.50
N ARG A 3 14.79 3.02 1.97
CA ARG A 3 15.90 3.68 1.25
C ARG A 3 15.86 3.14 -0.18
N GLN A 4 15.72 4.03 -1.17
CA GLN A 4 15.80 3.67 -2.58
C GLN A 4 17.04 2.78 -2.80
N PRO A 5 16.96 1.72 -3.62
CA PRO A 5 18.12 0.90 -3.91
C PRO A 5 19.21 1.81 -4.49
N VAL A 6 20.38 1.89 -3.85
CA VAL A 6 21.47 2.76 -4.33
C VAL A 6 21.80 2.32 -5.76
N THR A 7 21.39 3.13 -6.73
CA THR A 7 21.76 2.90 -8.12
C THR A 7 23.16 3.45 -8.34
N VAL A 8 23.88 2.91 -9.34
CA VAL A 8 25.19 3.46 -9.75
C VAL A 8 25.08 4.94 -10.17
N ALA A 9 23.87 5.42 -10.47
CA ALA A 9 23.57 6.79 -10.87
C ALA A 9 23.41 7.76 -9.68
N ASP A 10 23.02 7.28 -8.50
CA ASP A 10 22.70 8.16 -7.35
C ASP A 10 23.93 8.64 -6.57
N GLU A 11 25.10 8.06 -6.79
CA GLU A 11 26.31 8.51 -6.12
C GLU A 11 27.16 9.44 -6.96
N ARG A 12 27.70 10.45 -6.28
CA ARG A 12 28.80 11.34 -6.69
C ARG A 12 30.07 10.52 -6.96
N VAL A 13 30.01 9.60 -7.91
CA VAL A 13 31.17 9.16 -8.64
C VAL A 13 31.66 10.44 -9.32
N GLY A 14 32.64 11.12 -8.73
CA GLY A 14 33.19 12.33 -9.32
C GLY A 14 33.42 12.08 -10.80
N VAL A 15 33.03 13.03 -11.66
CA VAL A 15 32.88 12.89 -13.13
C VAL A 15 33.84 11.87 -13.77
N ASN A 16 35.10 11.89 -13.37
CA ASN A 16 36.16 10.97 -13.78
C ASN A 16 35.84 9.47 -13.56
N GLY A 17 35.26 9.06 -12.43
CA GLY A 17 34.95 7.66 -12.14
C GLY A 17 33.75 7.15 -12.94
N ALA A 18 32.79 8.03 -13.25
CA ALA A 18 31.65 7.71 -14.11
C ALA A 18 32.14 7.49 -15.55
N ILE A 19 33.04 8.37 -16.02
CA ILE A 19 33.75 8.21 -17.29
C ILE A 19 34.53 6.89 -17.30
N ALA A 20 35.33 6.59 -16.28
CA ALA A 20 36.11 5.35 -16.23
C ALA A 20 35.22 4.09 -16.24
N ALA A 21 34.11 4.10 -15.50
CA ALA A 21 33.15 2.98 -15.49
C ALA A 21 32.39 2.82 -16.81
N ALA A 22 32.04 3.93 -17.48
CA ALA A 22 31.41 3.91 -18.81
C ALA A 22 32.40 3.42 -19.87
N LEU A 23 33.65 3.92 -19.84
CA LEU A 23 34.70 3.50 -20.75
C LEU A 23 35.03 2.01 -20.58
N THR A 24 35.10 1.53 -19.34
CA THR A 24 35.32 0.09 -19.05
C THR A 24 34.20 -0.77 -19.63
N ARG A 25 32.93 -0.34 -19.49
CA ARG A 25 31.78 -1.03 -20.10
C ARG A 25 31.81 -1.00 -21.63
N GLY A 26 32.19 0.14 -22.22
CA GLY A 26 32.27 0.31 -23.67
C GLY A 26 33.40 -0.52 -24.29
N VAL A 27 34.60 -0.48 -23.70
CA VAL A 27 35.77 -1.21 -24.19
C VAL A 27 35.62 -2.72 -23.99
N GLY A 28 34.96 -3.17 -22.91
CA GLY A 28 34.70 -4.58 -22.64
C GLY A 28 33.60 -5.21 -23.51
N SER A 29 33.14 -4.54 -24.56
CA SER A 29 32.02 -4.98 -25.40
C SER A 29 32.50 -5.70 -26.68
N MET A 30 31.69 -6.65 -27.19
CA MET A 30 31.97 -7.33 -28.46
C MET A 30 32.10 -6.37 -29.67
N PRO A 31 31.29 -5.30 -29.79
CA PRO A 31 31.47 -4.31 -30.86
C PRO A 31 32.83 -3.59 -30.80
N ALA A 32 33.33 -3.28 -29.61
CA ALA A 32 34.65 -2.65 -29.46
C ALA A 32 35.78 -3.56 -29.95
N LEU A 33 35.68 -4.88 -29.69
CA LEU A 33 36.61 -5.87 -30.23
C LEU A 33 36.59 -5.88 -31.77
N TYR A 34 35.40 -5.93 -32.39
CA TYR A 34 35.29 -5.92 -33.85
C TYR A 34 35.86 -4.64 -34.45
N LEU A 35 35.57 -3.48 -33.84
CA LEU A 35 36.13 -2.20 -34.26
C LEU A 35 37.66 -2.21 -34.20
N ALA A 36 38.24 -2.69 -33.09
CA ALA A 36 39.69 -2.77 -32.93
C ALA A 36 40.35 -3.70 -33.96
N LEU A 37 39.74 -4.85 -34.26
CA LEU A 37 40.22 -5.78 -35.29
C LEU A 37 40.14 -5.18 -36.69
N ILE A 38 39.04 -4.49 -37.02
CA ILE A 38 38.86 -3.82 -38.31
C ILE A 38 39.89 -2.69 -38.48
N VAL A 39 40.07 -1.85 -37.47
CA VAL A 39 41.03 -0.74 -37.51
C VAL A 39 42.46 -1.27 -37.63
N SER A 40 42.83 -2.26 -36.82
CA SER A 40 44.19 -2.83 -36.84
C SER A 40 44.48 -3.57 -38.15
N GLY A 41 43.55 -4.41 -38.62
CA GLY A 41 43.68 -5.13 -39.88
C GLY A 41 43.68 -4.21 -41.10
N GLY A 42 42.83 -3.17 -41.09
CA GLY A 42 42.82 -2.12 -42.10
C GLY A 42 44.13 -1.35 -42.15
N TRP A 43 44.66 -0.95 -41.00
CA TRP A 43 45.96 -0.28 -40.90
C TRP A 43 47.09 -1.16 -41.45
N MET A 44 47.16 -2.43 -41.05
CA MET A 44 48.16 -3.38 -41.56
C MET A 44 48.08 -3.53 -43.08
N ALA A 45 46.87 -3.61 -43.65
CA ALA A 45 46.67 -3.70 -45.10
C ALA A 45 47.15 -2.43 -45.83
N LEU A 46 46.77 -1.24 -45.33
CA LEU A 46 47.20 0.05 -45.90
C LEU A 46 48.69 0.32 -45.74
N ALA A 47 49.31 -0.15 -44.65
CA ALA A 47 50.73 -0.04 -44.39
C ALA A 47 51.57 -1.03 -45.24
N THR A 48 51.00 -2.18 -45.59
CA THR A 48 51.70 -3.20 -46.40
C THR A 48 51.61 -2.90 -47.90
N TRP A 49 50.40 -2.58 -48.39
CA TRP A 49 50.14 -2.43 -49.84
C TRP A 49 49.64 -1.05 -50.25
N GLY A 50 49.38 -0.17 -49.30
CA GLY A 50 48.73 1.12 -49.53
C GLY A 50 49.65 2.34 -49.32
N PRO A 51 49.05 3.54 -49.28
CA PRO A 51 49.79 4.80 -49.17
C PRO A 51 50.50 4.98 -47.82
N LEU A 52 50.12 4.21 -46.79
CA LEU A 52 50.72 4.26 -45.46
C LEU A 52 52.09 3.57 -45.39
N HIS A 53 52.52 2.88 -46.44
CA HIS A 53 53.80 2.15 -46.46
C HIS A 53 55.03 3.02 -46.14
N ARG A 54 54.98 4.32 -46.48
CA ARG A 54 56.06 5.27 -46.18
C ARG A 54 56.09 5.72 -44.71
N VAL A 55 54.97 5.60 -44.01
CA VAL A 55 54.78 6.10 -42.65
C VAL A 55 55.03 4.98 -41.63
N ASP A 56 54.56 3.76 -41.92
CA ASP A 56 54.66 2.64 -41.00
C ASP A 56 54.97 1.31 -41.72
N PRO A 57 56.18 1.16 -42.31
CA PRO A 57 56.55 -0.07 -43.00
C PRO A 57 56.65 -1.26 -42.03
N TYR A 58 56.45 -2.48 -42.56
CA TYR A 58 56.67 -3.72 -41.80
C TYR A 58 58.07 -3.68 -41.15
N PRO A 59 58.19 -3.85 -39.81
CA PRO A 59 57.31 -4.57 -38.89
C PRO A 59 56.23 -3.74 -38.15
N PHE A 60 55.79 -2.59 -38.69
CA PHE A 60 54.73 -1.72 -38.14
C PHE A 60 55.09 -1.07 -36.80
N GLY A 61 56.21 -0.33 -36.76
CA GLY A 61 56.70 0.33 -35.54
C GLY A 61 55.70 1.30 -34.91
N PHE A 62 54.94 2.05 -35.72
CA PHE A 62 53.91 2.97 -35.22
C PHE A 62 52.72 2.21 -34.64
N LEU A 63 52.22 1.19 -35.33
CA LEU A 63 51.10 0.38 -34.83
C LEU A 63 51.47 -0.33 -33.52
N LEU A 64 52.69 -0.88 -33.41
CA LEU A 64 53.19 -1.51 -32.19
C LEU A 64 53.27 -0.52 -31.02
N PHE A 65 53.78 0.68 -31.29
CA PHE A 65 53.81 1.77 -30.32
C PHE A 65 52.40 2.19 -29.89
N LEU A 66 51.50 2.44 -30.84
CA LEU A 66 50.12 2.84 -30.56
C LEU A 66 49.38 1.77 -29.77
N ASN A 67 49.52 0.50 -30.14
CA ASN A 67 48.97 -0.63 -29.40
C ASN A 67 49.46 -0.62 -27.95
N ASN A 68 50.77 -0.44 -27.74
CA ASN A 68 51.34 -0.42 -26.41
C ASN A 68 50.83 0.76 -25.56
N VAL A 69 50.72 1.96 -26.15
CA VAL A 69 50.16 3.13 -25.48
C VAL A 69 48.71 2.89 -25.09
N VAL A 70 47.87 2.50 -26.06
CA VAL A 70 46.44 2.24 -25.86
C VAL A 70 46.24 1.14 -24.81
N GLN A 71 46.98 0.04 -24.87
CA GLN A 71 46.85 -1.07 -23.93
C GLN A 71 47.19 -0.65 -22.48
N LEU A 72 48.25 0.15 -22.27
CA LEU A 72 48.58 0.64 -20.92
C LEU A 72 47.45 1.52 -20.36
N VAL A 73 46.93 2.44 -21.19
CA VAL A 73 45.83 3.32 -20.83
C VAL A 73 44.57 2.51 -20.52
N LEU A 74 44.23 1.51 -21.34
CA LEU A 74 43.09 0.62 -21.12
C LEU A 74 43.24 -0.17 -19.81
N CYS A 75 44.42 -0.73 -19.52
CA CYS A 75 44.67 -1.41 -18.25
C CYS A 75 44.43 -0.50 -17.05
N ALA A 76 44.93 0.74 -17.09
CA ALA A 76 44.70 1.72 -16.03
C ALA A 76 43.21 2.08 -15.89
N VAL A 77 42.51 2.30 -17.00
CA VAL A 77 41.06 2.57 -17.00
C VAL A 77 40.27 1.41 -16.42
N ILE A 78 40.56 0.17 -16.83
CA ILE A 78 39.90 -1.04 -16.31
C ILE A 78 40.09 -1.13 -14.80
N LEU A 79 41.30 -0.92 -14.31
CA LEU A 79 41.62 -1.01 -12.88
C LEU A 79 40.87 0.05 -12.06
N VAL A 80 40.80 1.28 -12.57
CA VAL A 80 39.99 2.36 -11.98
C VAL A 80 38.50 1.97 -12.01
N GLY A 81 38.00 1.49 -13.14
CA GLY A 81 36.62 1.06 -13.31
C GLY A 81 36.22 -0.06 -12.33
N GLN A 82 37.07 -1.07 -12.17
CA GLN A 82 36.86 -2.17 -11.23
C GLN A 82 36.80 -1.68 -9.78
N ARG A 83 37.65 -0.72 -9.40
CA ARG A 83 37.60 -0.13 -8.06
C ARG A 83 36.29 0.62 -7.82
N VAL A 84 35.87 1.46 -8.75
CA VAL A 84 34.59 2.20 -8.64
C VAL A 84 33.41 1.23 -8.53
N LEU A 85 33.37 0.21 -9.38
CA LEU A 85 32.31 -0.80 -9.36
C LEU A 85 32.34 -1.65 -8.07
N GLY A 86 33.53 -1.99 -7.57
CA GLY A 86 33.72 -2.75 -6.33
C GLY A 86 33.19 -2.00 -5.11
N VAL A 87 33.51 -0.72 -4.96
CA VAL A 87 33.01 0.12 -3.86
C VAL A 87 31.49 0.26 -3.91
N ALA A 88 30.92 0.47 -5.10
CA ALA A 88 29.46 0.53 -5.26
C ALA A 88 28.79 -0.83 -4.95
N ALA A 89 29.43 -1.95 -5.28
CA ALA A 89 28.95 -3.27 -4.93
C ALA A 89 29.00 -3.53 -3.41
N ASP A 90 30.08 -3.12 -2.74
CA ASP A 90 30.22 -3.26 -1.29
C ASP A 90 29.20 -2.41 -0.53
N ARG A 91 28.92 -1.18 -0.98
CA ARG A 91 27.85 -0.34 -0.38
C ARG A 91 26.46 -0.97 -0.53
N ARG A 92 26.15 -1.48 -1.73
CA ARG A 92 24.89 -2.20 -1.95
C ARG A 92 24.78 -3.43 -1.06
N ALA A 93 25.88 -4.16 -0.85
CA ALA A 93 25.89 -5.30 0.06
C ALA A 93 25.53 -4.92 1.50
N VAL A 94 26.05 -3.80 2.00
CA VAL A 94 25.68 -3.26 3.31
C VAL A 94 24.20 -2.87 3.36
N GLN A 95 23.69 -2.21 2.33
CA GLN A 95 22.27 -1.85 2.26
C GLN A 95 21.35 -3.08 2.25
N THR A 96 21.70 -4.12 1.48
CA THR A 96 20.96 -5.40 1.46
C THR A 96 20.98 -6.04 2.85
N TYR A 97 22.13 -6.06 3.51
CA TYR A 97 22.28 -6.57 4.87
C TYR A 97 21.37 -5.83 5.88
N GLU A 98 21.44 -4.49 5.90
CA GLU A 98 20.59 -3.65 6.76
C GLU A 98 19.09 -3.87 6.47
N SER A 99 18.74 -4.10 5.20
CA SER A 99 17.35 -4.36 4.80
C SER A 99 16.87 -5.72 5.29
N ALA A 100 17.70 -6.76 5.19
CA ALA A 100 17.40 -8.08 5.75
C ALA A 100 17.26 -8.02 7.28
N GLU A 101 18.14 -7.30 7.96
CA GLU A 101 18.06 -7.09 9.41
C GLU A 101 16.76 -6.38 9.82
N ALA A 102 16.36 -5.34 9.09
CA ALA A 102 15.09 -4.65 9.31
C ALA A 102 13.89 -5.59 9.12
N ILE A 103 13.91 -6.46 8.11
CA ILE A 103 12.86 -7.47 7.90
C ILE A 103 12.83 -8.44 9.09
N PHE A 104 13.97 -8.96 9.53
CA PHE A 104 14.02 -9.87 10.69
C PHE A 104 13.52 -9.20 11.98
N ALA A 105 13.81 -7.93 12.20
CA ALA A 105 13.30 -7.18 13.34
C ALA A 105 11.76 -7.07 13.29
N ARG A 106 11.18 -6.79 12.13
CA ARG A 106 9.73 -6.73 11.94
C ARG A 106 9.06 -8.09 12.11
N VAL A 107 9.66 -9.15 11.59
CA VAL A 107 9.17 -10.52 11.76
C VAL A 107 9.19 -10.91 13.25
N ALA A 108 10.24 -10.55 13.99
CA ALA A 108 10.32 -10.82 15.42
C ALA A 108 9.23 -10.09 16.22
N ASP A 109 8.99 -8.81 15.91
CA ASP A 109 7.93 -8.01 16.54
C ASP A 109 6.52 -8.59 16.29
N LEU A 110 6.24 -8.99 15.03
CA LEU A 110 5.00 -9.68 14.68
C LEU A 110 4.83 -11.01 15.44
N GLN A 111 5.90 -11.78 15.57
CA GLN A 111 5.86 -13.04 16.33
C GLN A 111 5.62 -12.80 17.82
N GLU A 112 6.25 -11.79 18.43
CA GLU A 112 6.00 -11.42 19.82
C GLU A 112 4.55 -10.97 20.03
N HIS A 113 3.99 -10.25 19.06
CA HIS A 113 2.57 -9.89 19.08
C HIS A 113 1.66 -11.12 19.04
N LEU A 114 1.94 -12.07 18.13
CA LEU A 114 1.18 -13.33 18.06
C LEU A 114 1.34 -14.17 19.33
N ASP A 115 2.54 -14.23 19.92
CA ASP A 115 2.79 -14.93 21.19
C ASP A 115 2.00 -14.30 22.36
N ARG A 116 1.75 -12.99 22.33
CA ARG A 116 0.86 -12.33 23.30
C ARG A 116 -0.60 -12.76 23.10
N HIS A 117 -1.07 -12.83 21.86
CA HIS A 117 -2.43 -13.31 21.54
C HIS A 117 -2.63 -14.78 21.92
N ASP A 118 -1.67 -15.64 21.59
CA ASP A 118 -1.70 -17.06 21.95
C ASP A 118 -1.78 -17.26 23.47
N ARG A 119 -1.05 -16.44 24.24
CA ARG A 119 -1.14 -16.46 25.71
C ARG A 119 -2.50 -15.99 26.23
N ALA A 120 -3.12 -15.01 25.60
CA ALA A 120 -4.43 -14.49 25.97
C ALA A 120 -5.57 -15.47 25.65
N LEU A 121 -5.49 -16.17 24.51
CA LEU A 121 -6.46 -17.19 24.07
C LEU A 121 -6.37 -18.51 24.86
N GLY A 122 -5.35 -18.66 25.71
CA GLY A 122 -5.23 -19.76 26.67
C GLY A 122 -4.19 -20.81 26.30
N ARG A 123 -3.62 -21.46 27.33
CA ARG A 123 -2.47 -22.40 27.32
C ARG A 123 -2.45 -23.54 26.27
N GLY A 124 -3.50 -23.73 25.48
CA GLY A 124 -3.61 -24.79 24.46
C GLY A 124 -2.74 -24.61 23.21
N VAL A 125 -2.26 -23.40 22.92
CA VAL A 125 -1.39 -23.12 21.74
C VAL A 125 0.10 -23.31 22.03
N SER A 126 0.47 -23.63 23.28
CA SER A 126 1.86 -23.87 23.71
C SER A 126 2.55 -25.10 23.05
N LEU A 127 1.92 -25.76 22.07
CA LEU A 127 2.40 -27.03 21.51
C LEU A 127 3.35 -26.90 20.30
N LEU A 128 3.66 -25.70 19.84
CA LEU A 128 4.68 -25.49 18.81
C LEU A 128 5.86 -24.71 19.37
N GLU A 129 6.62 -25.35 20.25
CA GLU A 129 7.97 -24.94 20.63
C GLU A 129 8.88 -25.07 19.40
N SER A 130 8.78 -24.07 18.53
CA SER A 130 9.55 -23.92 17.31
C SER A 130 10.56 -22.81 17.56
N SER A 131 11.83 -23.18 17.55
CA SER A 131 12.93 -22.22 17.65
C SER A 131 13.06 -21.43 16.33
N PRO A 132 13.48 -20.16 16.38
CA PRO A 132 13.74 -19.36 15.18
C PRO A 132 14.71 -20.07 14.23
N HIS A 133 14.64 -19.75 12.94
CA HIS A 133 15.57 -20.31 11.96
C HIS A 133 17.03 -20.02 12.38
N PRO A 134 17.94 -21.04 12.39
CA PRO A 134 19.30 -20.91 12.94
C PRO A 134 20.14 -19.86 12.22
N TRP A 135 19.78 -19.51 10.97
CA TRP A 135 20.43 -18.44 10.23
C TRP A 135 20.21 -17.06 10.85
N ILE A 136 19.05 -16.77 11.44
CA ILE A 136 18.75 -15.43 12.00
C ILE A 136 19.75 -15.04 13.09
N HIS A 137 20.12 -16.00 13.94
CA HIS A 137 21.15 -15.80 14.96
C HIS A 137 22.55 -15.65 14.36
N LYS A 138 22.88 -16.43 13.32
CA LYS A 138 24.17 -16.33 12.62
C LYS A 138 24.32 -15.01 11.86
N HIS A 139 23.24 -14.53 11.24
CA HIS A 139 23.19 -13.28 10.48
C HIS A 139 23.50 -12.07 11.36
N ARG A 140 22.97 -12.01 12.59
CA ARG A 140 23.25 -10.92 13.55
C ARG A 140 24.73 -10.84 13.99
N VAL A 141 25.47 -11.95 13.88
CA VAL A 141 26.88 -12.03 14.31
C VAL A 141 27.83 -11.82 13.13
N GLN A 142 27.38 -12.09 11.90
CA GLN A 142 28.20 -11.95 10.70
C GLN A 142 28.07 -10.55 10.10
N PRO A 143 29.18 -9.83 9.84
CA PRO A 143 29.13 -8.55 9.15
C PRO A 143 28.76 -8.73 7.67
N ALA A 144 28.23 -7.66 7.06
CA ALA A 144 27.92 -7.64 5.64
C ALA A 144 29.16 -8.06 4.80
N PRO A 145 29.03 -8.91 3.75
CA PRO A 145 30.18 -9.39 3.01
C PRO A 145 30.71 -8.29 2.10
N GLN A 146 31.86 -7.74 2.47
CA GLN A 146 32.58 -6.76 1.67
C GLN A 146 33.84 -7.38 1.06
N ALA A 147 34.28 -6.83 -0.08
CA ALA A 147 35.51 -7.30 -0.73
C ALA A 147 36.76 -7.09 0.16
N ILE A 148 36.74 -6.08 1.04
CA ILE A 148 37.86 -5.77 1.94
C ILE A 148 38.10 -6.83 3.02
N ASP A 149 37.05 -7.54 3.45
CA ASP A 149 37.13 -8.56 4.51
C ASP A 149 37.81 -9.85 4.02
N HIS A 150 37.85 -10.03 2.70
CA HIS A 150 38.35 -11.24 2.05
C HIS A 150 39.81 -11.10 1.61
N VAL A 151 40.45 -9.99 1.98
CA VAL A 151 41.88 -9.75 1.85
C VAL A 151 42.62 -10.54 2.93
N VAL A 152 42.53 -11.87 2.86
CA VAL A 152 43.13 -12.77 3.86
C VAL A 152 44.58 -13.06 3.50
N GLY A 153 45.48 -12.82 4.45
CA GLY A 153 46.93 -13.07 4.32
C GLY A 153 47.74 -11.91 3.75
N LEU A 154 49.08 -12.05 3.83
CA LEU A 154 50.04 -11.04 3.36
C LEU A 154 49.87 -10.73 1.86
N ASN A 155 49.65 -11.76 1.04
CA ASN A 155 49.49 -11.62 -0.41
C ASN A 155 48.21 -10.90 -0.81
N GLY A 156 47.09 -11.15 -0.11
CA GLY A 156 45.85 -10.42 -0.32
C GLY A 156 46.04 -8.93 -0.05
N ARG A 157 46.66 -8.59 1.09
CA ARG A 157 46.87 -7.19 1.51
C ARG A 157 47.74 -6.42 0.52
N ILE A 158 48.79 -7.07 0.01
CA ILE A 158 49.63 -6.50 -1.05
C ILE A 158 48.79 -6.26 -2.31
N ALA A 159 47.97 -7.23 -2.74
CA ALA A 159 47.15 -7.07 -3.93
C ALA A 159 46.09 -5.97 -3.79
N ALA A 160 45.43 -5.86 -2.63
CA ALA A 160 44.47 -4.80 -2.34
C ALA A 160 45.15 -3.42 -2.32
N TRP A 161 46.32 -3.30 -1.67
CA TRP A 161 47.11 -2.08 -1.66
C TRP A 161 47.55 -1.66 -3.07
N LEU A 162 48.04 -2.62 -3.86
CA LEU A 162 48.52 -2.36 -5.22
C LEU A 162 47.36 -1.95 -6.14
N THR A 163 46.21 -2.61 -6.01
CA THR A 163 44.95 -2.26 -6.71
C THR A 163 44.47 -0.87 -6.32
N GLN A 164 44.53 -0.50 -5.04
CA GLN A 164 44.13 0.84 -4.58
C GLN A 164 45.05 1.94 -5.11
N ARG A 165 46.37 1.68 -5.12
CA ARG A 165 47.37 2.66 -5.55
C ARG A 165 47.36 2.86 -7.07
N LEU A 166 47.36 1.75 -7.82
CA LEU A 166 47.36 1.74 -9.29
C LEU A 166 45.98 2.05 -9.88
N GLY A 167 44.89 1.71 -9.19
CA GLY A 167 43.51 2.03 -9.57
C GLY A 167 43.04 3.42 -9.11
N SER A 168 43.97 4.33 -8.85
CA SER A 168 43.66 5.73 -8.52
C SER A 168 43.65 6.60 -9.78
N MET A 169 42.82 7.64 -9.79
CA MET A 169 42.82 8.61 -10.91
C MET A 169 44.19 9.26 -11.10
N GLY A 170 44.93 9.50 -10.02
CA GLY A 170 46.29 10.01 -10.09
C GLY A 170 47.25 9.06 -10.82
N ALA A 171 47.14 7.75 -10.60
CA ALA A 171 47.97 6.76 -11.31
C ALA A 171 47.63 6.68 -12.80
N PHE A 172 46.34 6.82 -13.17
CA PHE A 172 45.93 6.93 -14.57
C PHE A 172 46.54 8.17 -15.25
N TYR A 173 46.37 9.35 -14.66
CA TYR A 173 46.95 10.58 -15.21
C TYR A 173 48.47 10.55 -15.23
N PHE A 174 49.11 9.88 -14.26
CA PHE A 174 50.55 9.68 -14.24
C PHE A 174 51.01 8.78 -15.40
N ALA A 175 50.32 7.69 -15.70
CA ALA A 175 50.65 6.80 -16.81
C ALA A 175 50.51 7.52 -18.16
N VAL A 176 49.37 8.18 -18.40
CA VAL A 176 49.13 8.97 -19.62
C VAL A 176 50.12 10.13 -19.72
N GLY A 177 50.30 10.87 -18.63
CA GLY A 177 51.18 12.03 -18.56
C GLY A 177 52.63 11.67 -18.83
N THR A 178 53.12 10.56 -18.27
CA THR A 178 54.49 10.09 -18.52
C THR A 178 54.69 9.75 -20.00
N GLN A 179 53.72 9.12 -20.66
CA GLN A 179 53.79 8.84 -22.10
C GLN A 179 53.84 10.13 -22.93
N VAL A 180 52.94 11.08 -22.67
CA VAL A 180 52.88 12.36 -23.39
C VAL A 180 54.16 13.17 -23.18
N VAL A 181 54.67 13.23 -21.94
CA VAL A 181 55.91 13.94 -21.61
C VAL A 181 57.11 13.30 -22.31
N TRP A 182 57.18 11.96 -22.37
CA TRP A 182 58.25 11.25 -23.07
C TRP A 182 58.27 11.58 -24.56
N ILE A 183 57.09 11.55 -25.21
CA ILE A 183 56.93 11.90 -26.62
C ILE A 183 57.36 13.36 -26.85
N GLY A 184 56.86 14.28 -26.03
CA GLY A 184 57.19 15.71 -26.16
C GLY A 184 58.68 16.01 -25.94
N MET A 185 59.33 15.29 -25.02
CA MET A 185 60.77 15.46 -24.74
C MET A 185 61.65 14.91 -25.88
N ALA A 186 61.21 13.84 -26.55
CA ALA A 186 61.91 13.30 -27.72
C ALA A 186 61.76 14.20 -28.95
N GLU A 187 60.55 14.70 -29.24
CA GLU A 187 60.28 15.60 -30.37
C GLU A 187 60.98 16.96 -30.24
N SER A 188 61.08 17.49 -29.02
CA SER A 188 61.80 18.74 -28.73
C SER A 188 63.33 18.60 -28.76
N GLY A 189 63.85 17.38 -29.00
CA GLY A 189 65.30 17.11 -29.10
C GLY A 189 66.06 17.21 -27.77
N LEU A 190 65.36 17.40 -26.65
CA LEU A 190 65.93 17.42 -25.30
C LEU A 190 66.50 16.06 -24.88
N GLN A 191 65.92 14.96 -25.39
CA GLN A 191 66.36 13.60 -25.10
C GLN A 191 66.79 12.86 -26.38
N ARG A 192 68.07 12.44 -26.44
CA ARG A 192 68.64 11.63 -27.55
C ARG A 192 68.67 10.12 -27.30
N PHE A 193 68.33 9.68 -26.09
CA PHE A 193 68.53 8.31 -25.64
C PHE A 193 67.50 7.30 -26.19
N ASP A 194 66.29 7.74 -26.55
CA ASP A 194 65.22 6.86 -27.03
C ASP A 194 64.55 7.47 -28.28
N PRO A 195 65.18 7.36 -29.47
CA PRO A 195 64.61 7.87 -30.71
C PRO A 195 63.33 7.13 -31.10
N TYR A 196 62.45 7.79 -31.87
CA TYR A 196 61.31 7.16 -32.51
C TYR A 196 61.79 5.90 -33.27
N PRO A 197 61.20 4.70 -33.03
CA PRO A 197 59.87 4.42 -32.47
C PRO A 197 59.79 4.13 -30.95
N PHE A 198 60.67 4.70 -30.12
CA PHE A 198 60.61 4.65 -28.66
C PHE A 198 60.69 3.23 -28.06
N ALA A 199 61.75 2.49 -28.41
CA ALA A 199 61.93 1.11 -27.96
C ALA A 199 62.01 0.99 -26.43
N PHE A 200 62.67 1.94 -25.75
CA PHE A 200 62.81 1.91 -24.30
C PHE A 200 61.49 2.23 -23.59
N MET A 201 60.75 3.24 -24.07
CA MET A 201 59.41 3.53 -23.58
C MET A 201 58.46 2.34 -23.75
N THR A 202 58.48 1.71 -24.92
CA THR A 202 57.65 0.53 -25.23
C THR A 202 57.99 -0.66 -24.33
N PHE A 203 59.28 -0.89 -24.04
CA PHE A 203 59.73 -1.89 -23.09
C PHE A 203 59.18 -1.62 -21.68
N LEU A 204 59.37 -0.40 -21.16
CA LEU A 204 58.92 -0.03 -19.82
C LEU A 204 57.40 -0.14 -19.66
N SER A 205 56.66 0.28 -20.68
CA SER A 205 55.20 0.19 -20.72
C SER A 205 54.73 -1.27 -20.81
N THR A 206 55.36 -2.13 -21.62
CA THR A 206 55.04 -3.57 -21.66
C THR A 206 55.32 -4.24 -20.31
N PHE A 207 56.40 -3.85 -19.64
CA PHE A 207 56.70 -4.33 -18.29
C PHE A 207 55.64 -3.88 -17.27
N ALA A 208 55.21 -2.61 -17.34
CA ALA A 208 54.13 -2.10 -16.50
C ALA A 208 52.81 -2.85 -16.77
N GLN A 209 52.48 -3.13 -18.03
CA GLN A 209 51.28 -3.88 -18.41
C GLN A 209 51.25 -5.28 -17.80
N LEU A 210 52.39 -5.98 -17.75
CA LEU A 210 52.48 -7.28 -17.08
C LEU A 210 52.08 -7.18 -15.61
N ILE A 211 52.55 -6.14 -14.91
CA ILE A 211 52.18 -5.88 -13.51
C ILE A 211 50.67 -5.56 -13.42
N PHE A 212 50.15 -4.68 -14.28
CA PHE A 212 48.72 -4.37 -14.31
C PHE A 212 47.86 -5.61 -14.53
N MET A 213 48.24 -6.51 -15.44
CA MET A 213 47.50 -7.74 -15.72
C MET A 213 47.42 -8.65 -14.49
N ILE A 214 48.53 -8.83 -13.76
CA ILE A 214 48.55 -9.60 -12.51
C ILE A 214 47.61 -8.96 -11.48
N VAL A 215 47.68 -7.64 -11.32
CA VAL A 215 46.86 -6.89 -10.36
C VAL A 215 45.37 -6.99 -10.70
N ILE A 216 45.01 -6.80 -11.97
CA ILE A 216 43.62 -6.92 -12.45
C ILE A 216 43.09 -8.33 -12.18
N MET A 217 43.87 -9.37 -12.51
CA MET A 217 43.47 -10.77 -12.29
C MET A 217 43.24 -11.09 -10.81
N VAL A 218 44.14 -10.63 -9.92
CA VAL A 218 43.94 -10.82 -8.47
C VAL A 218 42.74 -10.00 -7.98
N GLY A 219 42.57 -8.76 -8.45
CA GLY A 219 41.42 -7.93 -8.14
C GLY A 219 40.09 -8.59 -8.53
N GLN A 220 40.01 -9.17 -9.73
CA GLN A 220 38.83 -9.92 -10.19
C GLN A 220 38.54 -11.14 -9.34
N LYS A 221 39.57 -11.89 -8.93
CA LYS A 221 39.39 -13.06 -8.05
C LYS A 221 38.83 -12.67 -6.68
N VAL A 222 39.33 -11.59 -6.08
CA VAL A 222 38.83 -11.09 -4.79
C VAL A 222 37.40 -10.59 -4.90
N LEU A 223 37.09 -9.81 -5.95
CA LEU A 223 35.72 -9.34 -6.23
C LEU A 223 34.75 -10.50 -6.49
N GLY A 224 35.20 -11.56 -7.17
CA GLY A 224 34.42 -12.78 -7.42
C GLY A 224 34.08 -13.53 -6.13
N LEU A 225 35.05 -13.76 -5.25
CA LEU A 225 34.82 -14.41 -3.95
C LEU A 225 33.84 -13.62 -3.07
N ALA A 226 33.95 -12.29 -3.07
CA ALA A 226 33.01 -11.43 -2.35
C ALA A 226 31.61 -11.49 -2.97
N ALA A 227 31.49 -11.61 -4.29
CA ALA A 227 30.21 -11.78 -4.97
C ALA A 227 29.55 -13.13 -4.65
N ASP A 228 30.31 -14.23 -4.62
CA ASP A 228 29.82 -15.55 -4.26
C ASP A 228 29.33 -15.62 -2.81
N ARG A 229 30.07 -15.02 -1.87
CA ARG A 229 29.60 -14.92 -0.47
C ARG A 229 28.34 -14.10 -0.32
N ARG A 230 28.21 -12.99 -1.06
CA ARG A 230 26.99 -12.18 -1.08
C ARG A 230 25.79 -12.95 -1.60
N SER A 231 25.96 -13.76 -2.64
CA SER A 231 24.87 -14.57 -3.19
C SER A 231 24.45 -15.67 -2.22
N GLU A 232 25.41 -16.34 -1.57
CA GLU A 232 25.15 -17.31 -0.51
C GLU A 232 24.38 -16.67 0.65
N GLN A 233 24.82 -15.49 1.12
CA GLN A 233 24.15 -14.80 2.22
C GLN A 233 22.71 -14.40 1.85
N THR A 234 22.53 -13.81 0.67
CA THR A 234 21.21 -13.39 0.19
C THR A 234 20.26 -14.59 0.04
N PHE A 235 20.78 -15.75 -0.38
CA PHE A 235 20.01 -16.99 -0.46
C PHE A 235 19.55 -17.45 0.93
N LEU A 236 20.46 -17.47 1.92
CA LEU A 236 20.14 -17.87 3.29
C LEU A 236 19.18 -16.88 3.98
N ASP A 237 19.29 -15.58 3.69
CA ASP A 237 18.35 -14.56 4.15
C ASP A 237 16.94 -14.84 3.64
N ALA A 238 16.80 -15.10 2.33
CA ALA A 238 15.53 -15.43 1.72
C ALA A 238 14.93 -16.73 2.28
N GLU A 239 15.75 -17.77 2.48
CA GLU A 239 15.32 -19.03 3.08
C GLU A 239 14.79 -18.82 4.51
N ALA A 240 15.51 -18.04 5.33
CA ALA A 240 15.08 -17.73 6.68
C ALA A 240 13.77 -16.93 6.71
N ILE A 241 13.62 -15.92 5.85
CA ILE A 241 12.38 -15.14 5.74
C ILE A 241 11.21 -16.05 5.36
N LEU A 242 11.38 -16.91 4.36
CA LEU A 242 10.32 -17.84 3.93
C LEU A 242 9.95 -18.83 5.04
N HIS A 243 10.95 -19.33 5.80
CA HIS A 243 10.72 -20.20 6.94
C HIS A 243 9.87 -19.52 8.01
N GLU A 244 10.20 -18.29 8.40
CA GLU A 244 9.43 -17.55 9.42
C GLU A 244 8.03 -17.16 8.92
N CYS A 245 7.87 -16.82 7.64
CA CYS A 245 6.54 -16.59 7.03
C CYS A 245 5.67 -17.86 7.09
N ARG A 246 6.26 -19.04 6.81
CA ARG A 246 5.54 -20.31 6.91
C ARG A 246 5.10 -20.60 8.34
N ARG A 247 5.99 -20.39 9.30
CA ARG A 247 5.71 -20.54 10.74
C ARG A 247 4.59 -19.63 11.20
N MET A 248 4.60 -18.37 10.79
CA MET A 248 3.53 -17.41 11.09
C MET A 248 2.18 -17.86 10.52
N LYS A 249 2.16 -18.32 9.25
CA LYS A 249 0.96 -18.86 8.62
C LYS A 249 0.39 -20.05 9.39
N GLU A 250 1.23 -20.99 9.82
CA GLU A 250 0.80 -22.17 10.58
C GLU A 250 0.13 -21.78 11.91
N ARG A 251 0.67 -20.78 12.62
CA ARG A 251 0.06 -20.26 13.86
C ARG A 251 -1.29 -19.59 13.62
N LEU A 252 -1.39 -18.73 12.61
CA LEU A 252 -2.64 -18.06 12.26
C LEU A 252 -3.76 -19.05 11.95
N VAL A 253 -3.46 -20.12 11.18
CA VAL A 253 -4.44 -21.17 10.87
C VAL A 253 -4.94 -21.89 12.14
N VAL A 254 -4.08 -22.08 13.13
CA VAL A 254 -4.47 -22.68 14.42
C VAL A 254 -5.35 -21.70 15.22
N GLN A 255 -4.98 -20.42 15.26
CA GLN A 255 -5.77 -19.37 15.91
C GLN A 255 -7.17 -19.24 15.30
N ASP A 256 -7.28 -19.19 13.97
CA ASP A 256 -8.57 -19.12 13.26
C ASP A 256 -9.49 -20.26 13.67
N ARG A 257 -8.96 -21.49 13.76
CA ARG A 257 -9.74 -22.65 14.21
C ARG A 257 -10.23 -22.51 15.66
N ILE A 258 -9.41 -21.94 16.54
CA ILE A 258 -9.81 -21.71 17.94
C ILE A 258 -10.89 -20.63 18.00
N ILE A 259 -10.72 -19.53 17.29
CA ILE A 259 -11.70 -18.44 17.20
C ILE A 259 -13.03 -18.96 16.66
N ASP A 260 -13.02 -19.76 15.60
CA ASP A 260 -14.21 -20.41 15.06
C ASP A 260 -14.90 -21.29 16.13
N SER A 261 -14.12 -22.06 16.89
CA SER A 261 -14.67 -22.90 17.95
C SER A 261 -15.29 -22.10 19.10
N LEU A 262 -14.64 -21.02 19.53
CA LEU A 262 -15.12 -20.12 20.58
C LEU A 262 -16.37 -19.35 20.13
N THR A 263 -16.40 -18.90 18.88
CA THR A 263 -17.53 -18.19 18.28
C THR A 263 -18.74 -19.13 18.18
N ASN A 264 -18.55 -20.35 17.72
CA ASN A 264 -19.62 -21.35 17.67
C ASN A 264 -20.13 -21.71 19.07
N TYR A 265 -19.24 -21.87 20.05
CA TYR A 265 -19.59 -22.16 21.44
C TYR A 265 -20.40 -21.01 22.07
N THR A 266 -19.91 -19.77 21.96
CA THR A 266 -20.58 -18.59 22.51
C THR A 266 -21.94 -18.33 21.86
N SER A 267 -22.03 -18.44 20.53
CA SER A 267 -23.30 -18.32 19.80
C SER A 267 -24.32 -19.38 20.24
N ALA A 268 -23.88 -20.64 20.38
CA ALA A 268 -24.74 -21.72 20.88
C ALA A 268 -25.21 -21.45 22.31
N GLN A 269 -24.33 -20.98 23.20
CA GLN A 269 -24.65 -20.68 24.59
C GLN A 269 -25.59 -19.47 24.72
N VAL A 270 -25.36 -18.40 23.97
CA VAL A 270 -26.25 -17.22 23.91
C VAL A 270 -27.63 -17.61 23.40
N THR A 271 -27.67 -18.41 22.32
CA THR A 271 -28.94 -18.93 21.77
C THR A 271 -29.70 -19.75 22.81
N GLU A 272 -29.00 -20.64 23.52
CA GLU A 272 -29.60 -21.50 24.55
C GLU A 272 -30.16 -20.66 25.71
N HIS A 273 -29.41 -19.66 26.17
CA HIS A 273 -29.83 -18.79 27.27
C HIS A 273 -31.06 -17.93 26.88
N LEU A 274 -31.06 -17.37 25.66
CA LEU A 274 -32.21 -16.63 25.15
C LEU A 274 -33.44 -17.54 25.02
N ALA A 275 -33.27 -18.76 24.51
CA ALA A 275 -34.37 -19.71 24.35
C ALA A 275 -34.99 -20.10 25.70
N GLN A 276 -34.15 -20.33 26.71
CA GLN A 276 -34.57 -20.62 28.09
C GLN A 276 -35.41 -19.49 28.67
N ALA A 277 -34.94 -18.26 28.51
CA ALA A 277 -35.56 -17.13 29.18
C ALA A 277 -36.82 -16.63 28.47
N LEU A 278 -36.90 -16.73 27.13
CA LEU A 278 -38.15 -16.55 26.39
C LEU A 278 -39.21 -17.59 26.81
N HIS A 279 -38.81 -18.84 27.03
CA HIS A 279 -39.73 -19.87 27.56
C HIS A 279 -40.18 -19.55 28.98
N HIS A 280 -39.28 -19.08 29.84
CA HIS A 280 -39.60 -18.71 31.22
C HIS A 280 -40.60 -17.55 31.29
N SER A 281 -40.39 -16.48 30.51
CA SER A 281 -41.34 -15.37 30.40
C SER A 281 -42.75 -15.85 30.00
N ARG A 282 -42.84 -16.77 29.03
CA ARG A 282 -44.12 -17.38 28.62
C ARG A 282 -44.80 -18.17 29.75
N THR A 283 -44.04 -18.83 30.62
CA THR A 283 -44.61 -19.56 31.76
C THR A 283 -45.14 -18.64 32.87
N GLN A 284 -44.68 -17.39 32.93
CA GLN A 284 -45.07 -16.42 33.95
C GLN A 284 -46.20 -15.47 33.50
N ALA A 285 -46.49 -15.38 32.20
CA ALA A 285 -47.58 -14.57 31.70
C ALA A 285 -48.92 -15.04 32.30
N PRO A 286 -49.72 -14.14 32.94
CA PRO A 286 -51.00 -14.52 33.50
C PRO A 286 -51.89 -15.07 32.38
N THR A 287 -52.38 -16.30 32.56
CA THR A 287 -53.44 -16.86 31.74
C THR A 287 -54.71 -16.08 32.02
N ASP A 288 -54.93 -14.97 31.30
CA ASP A 288 -56.20 -14.26 31.31
C ASP A 288 -57.27 -15.18 30.71
N GLY A 289 -57.98 -15.88 31.60
CA GLY A 289 -59.43 -16.11 31.53
C GLY A 289 -60.07 -16.83 30.33
N HIS A 290 -59.32 -17.35 29.35
CA HIS A 290 -59.87 -18.13 28.25
C HIS A 290 -59.28 -19.54 28.24
N GLU A 291 -59.90 -20.43 29.02
CA GLU A 291 -59.79 -21.87 28.80
C GLU A 291 -60.36 -22.21 27.41
N GLU A 292 -59.48 -22.30 26.41
CA GLU A 292 -59.80 -23.05 25.19
C GLU A 292 -60.01 -24.53 25.58
N PRO A 293 -61.18 -25.14 25.27
CA PRO A 293 -61.46 -26.53 25.59
C PRO A 293 -60.68 -27.43 24.63
N GLY A 294 -59.43 -27.71 24.99
CA GLY A 294 -58.47 -28.45 24.17
C GLY A 294 -57.06 -28.33 24.73
N GLY A 295 -56.89 -28.80 25.97
CA GLY A 295 -55.66 -28.84 26.76
C GLY A 295 -54.36 -28.38 26.11
N ARG A 296 -53.97 -27.12 26.36
CA ARG A 296 -52.55 -26.77 26.31
C ARG A 296 -51.88 -27.53 27.46
N PRO A 297 -50.97 -28.49 27.20
CA PRO A 297 -50.32 -29.23 28.26
C PRO A 297 -49.60 -28.24 29.19
N PRO A 298 -49.59 -28.47 30.52
CA PRO A 298 -48.97 -27.56 31.47
C PRO A 298 -47.51 -27.31 31.04
N LEU A 299 -47.16 -26.03 30.91
CA LEU A 299 -45.84 -25.60 30.45
C LEU A 299 -44.79 -26.11 31.44
N ARG A 300 -44.11 -27.21 31.08
CA ARG A 300 -43.03 -27.81 31.87
C ARG A 300 -41.81 -26.89 31.92
N ALA A 301 -40.95 -27.08 32.92
CA ALA A 301 -39.67 -26.41 32.99
C ALA A 301 -38.82 -26.72 31.75
N TRP A 302 -37.98 -25.78 31.30
CA TRP A 302 -37.19 -25.92 30.07
C TRP A 302 -36.40 -27.24 29.99
N ASN A 303 -35.85 -27.68 31.11
CA ASN A 303 -35.03 -28.90 31.21
C ASN A 303 -35.84 -30.19 31.05
N GLU A 304 -37.16 -30.14 31.20
CA GLU A 304 -38.08 -31.28 31.13
C GLU A 304 -38.84 -31.35 29.79
N LEU A 305 -38.59 -30.40 28.88
CA LEU A 305 -39.18 -30.37 27.56
C LEU A 305 -38.57 -31.45 26.64
N PRO A 306 -39.37 -32.08 25.77
CA PRO A 306 -38.88 -32.87 24.65
C PRO A 306 -37.86 -32.10 23.79
N GLU A 307 -36.88 -32.82 23.25
CA GLU A 307 -35.79 -32.23 22.47
C GLU A 307 -36.28 -31.43 21.25
N GLU A 308 -37.36 -31.88 20.60
CA GLU A 308 -37.99 -31.19 19.47
C GLU A 308 -38.48 -29.78 19.86
N LEU A 309 -39.12 -29.64 21.02
CA LEU A 309 -39.62 -28.34 21.50
C LEU A 309 -38.48 -27.42 21.94
N ARG A 310 -37.40 -27.98 22.51
CA ARG A 310 -36.19 -27.21 22.84
C ARG A 310 -35.46 -26.73 21.58
N GLN A 311 -35.40 -27.57 20.54
CA GLN A 311 -34.86 -27.18 19.24
C GLN A 311 -35.68 -26.08 18.57
N ALA A 312 -37.01 -26.16 18.62
CA ALA A 312 -37.90 -25.11 18.14
C ALA A 312 -37.70 -23.79 18.91
N GLY A 313 -37.53 -23.86 20.24
CA GLY A 313 -37.20 -22.70 21.07
C GLY A 313 -35.84 -22.09 20.73
N ARG A 314 -34.80 -22.91 20.56
CA ARG A 314 -33.47 -22.46 20.08
C ARG A 314 -33.54 -21.81 18.70
N HIS A 315 -34.32 -22.38 17.78
CA HIS A 315 -34.50 -21.81 16.44
C HIS A 315 -35.14 -20.43 16.50
N ARG A 316 -36.21 -20.28 17.31
CA ARG A 316 -36.87 -18.99 17.53
C ARG A 316 -35.93 -17.95 18.15
N ALA A 317 -35.07 -18.36 19.08
CA ALA A 317 -34.06 -17.49 19.67
C ALA A 317 -33.05 -16.96 18.62
N ARG A 318 -32.58 -17.80 17.69
CA ARG A 318 -31.69 -17.34 16.59
C ARG A 318 -32.36 -16.32 15.68
N GLN A 319 -33.62 -16.55 15.33
CA GLN A 319 -34.39 -15.66 14.46
C GLN A 319 -34.57 -14.27 15.07
N VAL A 320 -34.60 -14.13 16.41
CA VAL A 320 -34.61 -12.82 17.07
C VAL A 320 -33.31 -12.07 16.75
N GLY A 321 -32.15 -12.73 16.88
CA GLY A 321 -30.86 -12.13 16.53
C GLY A 321 -30.73 -11.78 15.04
N GLU A 322 -31.20 -12.65 14.14
CA GLU A 322 -31.18 -12.42 12.68
C GLU A 322 -32.03 -11.20 12.30
N ARG A 323 -33.23 -11.07 12.88
CA ARG A 323 -34.12 -9.91 12.67
C ARG A 323 -33.51 -8.61 13.17
N LEU A 324 -32.88 -8.63 14.36
CA LEU A 324 -32.18 -7.46 14.89
C LEU A 324 -30.99 -7.08 14.00
N THR A 325 -30.25 -8.06 13.48
CA THR A 325 -29.13 -7.80 12.57
C THR A 325 -29.59 -7.12 11.27
N ALA A 326 -30.78 -7.47 10.76
CA ALA A 326 -31.36 -6.85 9.58
C ALA A 326 -31.65 -5.34 9.73
N ILE A 327 -31.82 -4.86 10.96
CA ILE A 327 -31.95 -3.43 11.30
C ILE A 327 -30.68 -2.85 11.94
N GLY A 328 -29.52 -3.48 11.71
CA GLY A 328 -28.23 -3.00 12.20
C GLY A 328 -28.05 -3.11 13.72
N CYS A 329 -28.88 -3.91 14.40
CA CYS A 329 -28.81 -4.10 15.85
C CYS A 329 -28.20 -5.47 16.20
N LEU A 330 -27.33 -5.50 17.20
CA LEU A 330 -26.79 -6.74 17.76
C LEU A 330 -27.29 -6.94 19.18
N MET A 331 -27.55 -8.19 19.55
CA MET A 331 -27.98 -8.58 20.89
C MET A 331 -26.80 -9.13 21.69
N PHE A 332 -26.58 -8.60 22.90
CA PHE A 332 -25.53 -9.04 23.82
C PHE A 332 -26.11 -9.37 25.20
N PRO A 333 -25.58 -10.37 25.92
CA PRO A 333 -25.95 -10.60 27.31
C PRO A 333 -25.48 -9.42 28.18
N ALA A 334 -26.37 -8.89 29.02
CA ALA A 334 -26.07 -7.82 29.96
C ALA A 334 -24.96 -8.28 30.93
N SER A 335 -23.84 -7.58 30.93
CA SER A 335 -22.69 -7.90 31.77
C SER A 335 -22.62 -6.91 32.93
N GLY A 336 -23.32 -7.16 34.03
CA GLY A 336 -23.19 -6.33 35.24
C GLY A 336 -24.44 -6.23 36.11
N THR A 337 -24.21 -5.92 37.39
CA THR A 337 -25.22 -5.54 38.41
C THR A 337 -26.13 -4.42 37.90
N GLU A 338 -27.40 -4.43 38.34
CA GLU A 338 -28.54 -3.56 37.95
C GLU A 338 -28.27 -2.04 37.83
N GLN A 339 -27.09 -1.56 38.28
CA GLN A 339 -26.67 -0.17 38.31
C GLN A 339 -26.04 0.37 37.01
N ASP A 340 -25.64 -0.50 36.06
CA ASP A 340 -24.96 -0.14 34.79
C ASP A 340 -25.79 -0.48 33.52
N SER A 341 -27.10 -0.65 33.65
CA SER A 341 -27.99 -0.94 32.52
C SER A 341 -28.02 0.24 31.53
N ALA A 342 -27.46 0.05 30.34
CA ALA A 342 -27.57 0.99 29.23
C ALA A 342 -29.05 1.32 28.93
N PRO A 343 -29.39 2.53 28.46
CA PRO A 343 -30.77 2.89 28.16
C PRO A 343 -31.37 1.93 27.13
N ILE A 344 -32.61 1.50 27.38
CA ILE A 344 -33.36 0.60 26.48
C ILE A 344 -33.44 1.29 25.12
N VAL A 345 -32.96 0.59 24.08
CA VAL A 345 -33.01 1.10 22.71
C VAL A 345 -34.47 1.19 22.25
N THR A 346 -34.89 2.37 21.81
CA THR A 346 -36.17 2.56 21.12
C THR A 346 -35.97 2.39 19.62
N PHE A 347 -36.80 1.58 18.99
CA PHE A 347 -36.83 1.45 17.53
C PHE A 347 -37.57 2.62 16.89
N ASP A 348 -37.07 3.10 15.76
CA ASP A 348 -37.78 4.10 14.97
C ASP A 348 -38.99 3.47 14.23
N ASP A 349 -39.81 4.30 13.59
CA ASP A 349 -41.00 3.83 12.88
C ASP A 349 -40.68 2.98 11.64
N ARG A 350 -39.52 3.18 11.02
CA ARG A 350 -39.06 2.42 9.85
C ARG A 350 -38.54 1.04 10.26
N GLU A 351 -37.71 0.97 11.28
CA GLU A 351 -37.14 -0.23 11.88
C GLU A 351 -38.24 -1.14 12.42
N SER A 352 -39.22 -0.57 13.12
CA SER A 352 -40.37 -1.31 13.66
C SER A 352 -41.20 -1.94 12.52
N ARG A 353 -41.38 -1.23 11.40
CA ARG A 353 -42.06 -1.78 10.21
C ARG A 353 -41.27 -2.89 9.52
N VAL A 354 -39.95 -2.74 9.41
CA VAL A 354 -39.07 -3.77 8.81
C VAL A 354 -39.07 -5.04 9.65
N LEU A 355 -38.90 -4.92 10.97
CA LEU A 355 -38.95 -6.05 11.90
C LEU A 355 -40.33 -6.75 11.89
N ALA A 356 -41.43 -6.00 11.89
CA ALA A 356 -42.79 -6.56 11.86
C ALA A 356 -43.08 -7.29 10.56
N ARG A 357 -42.62 -6.74 9.42
CA ARG A 357 -42.70 -7.41 8.12
C ARG A 357 -41.93 -8.73 8.12
N LEU A 358 -40.68 -8.72 8.60
CA LEU A 358 -39.84 -9.93 8.65
C LEU A 358 -40.44 -11.01 9.56
N GLU A 359 -41.03 -10.65 10.69
CA GLU A 359 -41.74 -11.58 11.57
C GLU A 359 -42.96 -12.20 10.89
N TYR A 360 -43.78 -11.38 10.23
CA TYR A 360 -44.99 -11.82 9.55
C TYR A 360 -44.69 -12.71 8.33
N GLU A 361 -43.76 -12.31 7.46
CA GLU A 361 -43.33 -13.11 6.31
C GLU A 361 -42.76 -14.48 6.76
N HIS A 362 -42.03 -14.51 7.87
CA HIS A 362 -41.53 -15.76 8.43
C HIS A 362 -42.66 -16.66 8.97
N GLN A 363 -43.65 -16.07 9.64
CA GLN A 363 -44.83 -16.79 10.12
C GLN A 363 -45.65 -17.38 8.96
N LEU A 364 -45.83 -16.61 7.88
CA LEU A 364 -46.48 -17.05 6.64
C LEU A 364 -45.78 -18.26 6.01
N HIS A 365 -44.45 -18.22 5.92
CA HIS A 365 -43.65 -19.34 5.39
C HIS A 365 -43.68 -20.58 6.29
N GLY A 366 -43.79 -20.42 7.61
CA GLY A 366 -43.88 -21.53 8.56
C GLY A 366 -45.20 -22.31 8.53
N GLN A 367 -46.30 -21.67 8.11
CA GLN A 367 -47.63 -22.31 8.04
C GLN A 367 -47.88 -23.13 6.77
N HIS A 368 -47.07 -22.96 5.71
CA HIS A 368 -47.20 -23.74 4.48
C HIS A 368 -46.87 -25.24 4.64
N GLY A 369 -46.39 -25.67 5.81
CA GLY A 369 -46.10 -27.08 6.13
C GLY A 369 -47.13 -27.79 7.03
N ASN A 370 -48.17 -27.10 7.53
CA ASN A 370 -49.22 -27.67 8.36
C ASN A 370 -50.57 -27.47 7.66
N ASP A 371 -51.33 -28.55 7.43
CA ASP A 371 -52.64 -28.60 6.76
C ASP A 371 -53.79 -27.88 7.54
N GLN A 372 -53.49 -26.86 8.33
CA GLN A 372 -54.48 -25.96 8.91
C GLN A 372 -54.53 -24.69 8.05
N GLN A 373 -55.45 -24.71 7.09
CA GLN A 373 -55.80 -23.62 6.20
C GLN A 373 -56.27 -22.39 7.02
N GLY A 374 -55.34 -21.50 7.35
CA GLY A 374 -55.62 -20.13 7.79
C GLY A 374 -55.26 -19.17 6.66
N ASP A 375 -56.19 -18.28 6.32
CA ASP A 375 -56.15 -17.35 5.17
C ASP A 375 -55.15 -16.20 5.40
N LEU A 376 -53.86 -16.53 5.53
CA LEU A 376 -52.80 -15.53 5.70
C LEU A 376 -52.35 -15.01 4.35
N VAL A 377 -52.53 -13.71 4.17
CA VAL A 377 -52.29 -12.99 2.91
C VAL A 377 -50.91 -12.32 2.96
N PRO A 378 -50.19 -12.13 1.84
CA PRO A 378 -48.93 -11.39 1.82
C PRO A 378 -49.01 -10.03 2.54
N TRP A 379 -47.88 -9.58 3.11
CA TRP A 379 -47.80 -8.35 3.93
C TRP A 379 -48.44 -7.13 3.24
N ASP A 380 -48.31 -7.04 1.92
CA ASP A 380 -48.81 -5.94 1.08
C ASP A 380 -50.35 -5.96 0.87
N GLU A 381 -51.03 -7.01 1.31
CA GLU A 381 -52.49 -7.19 1.22
C GLU A 381 -53.18 -7.17 2.60
N LEU A 382 -52.41 -7.18 3.70
CA LEU A 382 -52.94 -6.99 5.06
C LEU A 382 -53.67 -5.64 5.22
N SER A 383 -54.68 -5.62 6.09
CA SER A 383 -55.33 -4.36 6.47
C SER A 383 -54.37 -3.45 7.25
N ASP A 384 -54.57 -2.14 7.13
CA ASP A 384 -53.76 -1.15 7.86
C ASP A 384 -53.84 -1.35 9.39
N GLN A 385 -54.95 -1.89 9.88
CA GLN A 385 -55.14 -2.23 11.29
C GLN A 385 -54.25 -3.40 11.74
N GLU A 386 -54.16 -4.46 10.93
CA GLU A 386 -53.31 -5.64 11.23
C GLU A 386 -51.83 -5.28 11.15
N ARG A 387 -51.43 -4.46 10.17
CA ARG A 387 -50.05 -3.95 10.08
C ARG A 387 -49.69 -3.09 11.28
N ALA A 388 -50.58 -2.20 11.71
CA ALA A 388 -50.34 -1.37 12.89
C ALA A 388 -50.19 -2.20 14.17
N GLN A 389 -50.99 -3.26 14.32
CA GLN A 389 -50.86 -4.20 15.44
C GLN A 389 -49.54 -4.97 15.41
N ALA A 390 -49.11 -5.45 14.24
CA ALA A 390 -47.83 -6.14 14.10
C ALA A 390 -46.63 -5.23 14.40
N VAL A 391 -46.68 -3.96 13.95
CA VAL A 391 -45.67 -2.94 14.27
C VAL A 391 -45.64 -2.66 15.77
N GLU A 392 -46.79 -2.53 16.40
CA GLU A 392 -46.90 -2.28 17.84
C GLU A 392 -46.34 -3.45 18.67
N ALA A 393 -46.61 -4.70 18.26
CA ALA A 393 -46.08 -5.89 18.94
C ALA A 393 -44.55 -5.92 19.00
N VAL A 394 -43.87 -5.47 17.93
CA VAL A 394 -42.41 -5.42 17.85
C VAL A 394 -41.79 -4.31 18.69
N ARG A 395 -42.53 -3.21 18.95
CA ARG A 395 -42.04 -2.09 19.77
C ARG A 395 -41.72 -2.48 21.22
N TYR A 396 -42.35 -3.54 21.73
CA TYR A 396 -42.09 -4.08 23.07
C TYR A 396 -40.90 -5.04 23.14
N LEU A 397 -40.33 -5.44 21.99
CA LEU A 397 -39.23 -6.40 21.94
C LEU A 397 -37.97 -5.94 22.72
N PRO A 398 -37.54 -4.66 22.66
CA PRO A 398 -36.40 -4.19 23.45
C PRO A 398 -36.59 -4.29 24.96
N SER A 399 -37.79 -3.97 25.45
CA SER A 399 -38.11 -4.11 26.88
C SER A 399 -38.12 -5.57 27.30
N VAL A 400 -38.71 -6.46 26.49
CA VAL A 400 -38.74 -7.90 26.77
C VAL A 400 -37.33 -8.48 26.82
N LEU A 401 -36.45 -8.08 25.90
CA LEU A 401 -35.05 -8.54 25.91
C LEU A 401 -34.27 -8.00 27.10
N ALA A 402 -34.50 -6.73 27.49
CA ALA A 402 -33.90 -6.13 28.68
C ALA A 402 -34.31 -6.83 29.97
N ASP A 403 -35.59 -7.16 30.13
CA ASP A 403 -36.12 -7.91 31.29
C ASP A 403 -35.51 -9.31 31.39
N ILE A 404 -35.14 -9.88 30.24
CA ILE A 404 -34.50 -11.18 30.11
C ILE A 404 -32.97 -11.12 30.30
N GLY A 405 -32.41 -9.91 30.50
CA GLY A 405 -30.97 -9.72 30.71
C GLY A 405 -30.16 -9.65 29.41
N PHE A 406 -30.79 -9.27 28.29
CA PHE A 406 -30.11 -8.96 27.04
C PHE A 406 -30.18 -7.47 26.73
N GLN A 407 -29.07 -6.91 26.26
CA GLN A 407 -28.98 -5.54 25.77
C GLN A 407 -28.91 -5.56 24.24
N ILE A 408 -29.57 -4.57 23.63
CA ILE A 408 -29.50 -4.34 22.19
C ILE A 408 -28.52 -3.19 21.96
N LEU A 409 -27.51 -3.42 21.14
CA LEU A 409 -26.56 -2.42 20.71
C LEU A 409 -26.81 -2.10 19.25
N ARG A 410 -27.02 -0.82 18.94
CA ARG A 410 -26.99 -0.36 17.55
C ARG A 410 -25.55 -0.43 17.07
N THR A 411 -25.30 -1.26 16.06
CA THR A 411 -24.10 -1.08 15.25
C THR A 411 -24.32 0.23 14.49
N GLY A 412 -23.30 1.10 14.35
CA GLY A 412 -23.44 2.42 13.72
C GLY A 412 -23.80 2.42 12.23
N THR A 413 -24.43 1.35 11.74
CA THR A 413 -24.78 1.10 10.34
C THR A 413 -26.18 1.59 9.97
N SER A 414 -27.09 1.88 10.91
CA SER A 414 -28.43 2.37 10.58
C SER A 414 -28.95 3.42 11.57
N SER A 415 -28.71 4.70 11.26
CA SER A 415 -29.74 5.78 11.34
C SER A 415 -29.21 7.19 11.00
N ASP A 416 -27.96 7.39 10.55
CA ASP A 416 -27.46 8.74 10.21
C ASP A 416 -27.17 8.90 8.71
N GLY A 417 -28.20 9.31 7.96
CA GLY A 417 -28.03 9.93 6.63
C GLY A 417 -28.44 9.08 5.42
N ALA A 418 -28.40 9.74 4.26
CA ALA A 418 -28.64 9.14 2.95
C ALA A 418 -27.60 8.03 2.66
N GLY A 419 -28.01 6.98 1.97
CA GLY A 419 -27.16 5.86 1.54
C GLY A 419 -27.19 5.67 0.02
N GLU A 420 -26.45 4.68 -0.48
CA GLU A 420 -26.33 4.38 -1.92
C GLU A 420 -27.70 4.22 -2.61
N SER A 421 -28.67 3.62 -1.91
CA SER A 421 -30.03 3.40 -2.41
C SER A 421 -30.82 4.69 -2.72
N ASP A 422 -30.40 5.83 -2.18
CA ASP A 422 -31.05 7.13 -2.40
C ASP A 422 -30.56 7.84 -3.68
N PHE A 423 -29.55 7.28 -4.35
CA PHE A 423 -28.94 7.82 -5.57
C PHE A 423 -29.10 6.87 -6.75
N THR A 424 -29.13 7.42 -7.96
CA THR A 424 -28.97 6.59 -9.17
C THR A 424 -27.52 6.12 -9.33
N ALA A 425 -27.29 5.04 -10.07
CA ALA A 425 -25.93 4.52 -10.30
C ALA A 425 -25.00 5.56 -10.96
N GLU A 426 -25.53 6.39 -11.86
CA GLU A 426 -24.76 7.48 -12.50
C GLU A 426 -24.39 8.58 -11.50
N GLU A 427 -25.32 8.95 -10.63
CA GLU A 427 -25.09 9.93 -9.56
C GLU A 427 -24.07 9.42 -8.55
N TRP A 428 -24.18 8.15 -8.14
CA TRP A 428 -23.22 7.53 -7.21
C TRP A 428 -21.80 7.51 -7.77
N ALA A 429 -21.63 7.10 -9.03
CA ALA A 429 -20.33 7.14 -9.70
C ALA A 429 -19.76 8.57 -9.82
N LEU A 430 -20.62 9.57 -10.00
CA LEU A 430 -20.22 10.98 -10.00
C LEU A 430 -19.74 11.44 -8.62
N LEU A 431 -20.39 11.01 -7.52
CA LEU A 431 -19.96 11.30 -6.15
C LEU A 431 -18.59 10.69 -5.85
N GLN A 432 -18.37 9.42 -6.21
CA GLN A 432 -17.07 8.76 -6.07
C GLN A 432 -15.97 9.48 -6.85
N ARG A 433 -16.27 9.89 -8.10
CA ARG A 433 -15.33 10.66 -8.93
C ARG A 433 -14.98 12.00 -8.29
N ALA A 434 -15.92 12.67 -7.62
CA ALA A 434 -15.66 13.92 -6.93
C ALA A 434 -14.71 13.75 -5.73
N LEU A 435 -14.83 12.64 -4.97
CA LEU A 435 -13.89 12.31 -3.90
C LEU A 435 -12.46 12.16 -4.44
N MET A 436 -12.29 11.34 -5.48
CA MET A 436 -10.98 11.14 -6.12
C MET A 436 -10.43 12.44 -6.72
N ALA A 437 -11.27 13.20 -7.43
CA ALA A 437 -10.89 14.46 -8.05
C ALA A 437 -10.39 15.50 -7.03
N SER A 438 -10.94 15.52 -5.81
CA SER A 438 -10.53 16.46 -4.76
C SER A 438 -9.09 16.25 -4.29
N GLY A 439 -8.63 15.00 -4.18
CA GLY A 439 -7.25 14.68 -3.80
C GLY A 439 -6.28 14.75 -4.98
N VAL A 440 -6.66 14.14 -6.11
CA VAL A 440 -5.81 14.09 -7.30
C VAL A 440 -5.51 15.48 -7.88
N LEU A 441 -6.45 16.41 -7.80
CA LEU A 441 -6.22 17.79 -8.26
C LEU A 441 -5.12 18.48 -7.44
N VAL A 442 -5.08 18.25 -6.12
CA VAL A 442 -4.03 18.78 -5.25
C VAL A 442 -2.69 18.13 -5.54
N SER A 443 -2.67 16.80 -5.70
CA SER A 443 -1.44 16.06 -6.02
C SER A 443 -0.80 16.49 -7.35
N LEU A 444 -1.61 16.80 -8.37
CA LEU A 444 -1.10 17.30 -9.66
C LEU A 444 -0.57 18.74 -9.61
N ALA A 445 -0.78 19.49 -8.53
CA ALA A 445 -0.45 20.92 -8.47
C ALA A 445 1.06 21.18 -8.59
N GLU A 446 1.91 20.24 -8.15
CA GLU A 446 3.37 20.33 -8.27
C GLU A 446 3.94 19.70 -9.56
N GLY A 447 3.09 19.05 -10.35
CA GLY A 447 3.46 18.49 -11.65
C GLY A 447 2.99 17.05 -11.81
N ASP A 448 3.74 16.12 -11.23
CA ASP A 448 3.45 14.69 -11.28
C ASP A 448 2.83 14.23 -9.96
N VAL A 449 1.95 13.22 -10.04
CA VAL A 449 1.30 12.61 -8.88
C VAL A 449 2.32 11.83 -8.05
N ASP A 450 2.51 12.21 -6.79
CA ASP A 450 3.37 11.48 -5.86
C ASP A 450 2.67 10.21 -5.34
N PRO A 451 3.35 9.04 -5.34
CA PRO A 451 2.84 7.84 -4.71
C PRO A 451 2.45 7.99 -3.23
N GLU A 452 3.14 8.82 -2.44
CA GLU A 452 2.84 9.04 -1.01
C GLU A 452 1.53 9.82 -0.83
N GLU A 453 1.27 10.79 -1.69
CA GLU A 453 0.03 11.58 -1.73
C GLU A 453 -1.19 10.74 -2.12
N ILE A 454 -1.00 9.82 -3.08
CA ILE A 454 -2.04 8.86 -3.45
C ILE A 454 -2.27 7.83 -2.35
N ASP A 455 -1.21 7.37 -1.66
CA ASP A 455 -1.35 6.47 -0.51
C ASP A 455 -2.14 7.14 0.63
N ALA A 456 -1.87 8.41 0.92
CA ALA A 456 -2.62 9.19 1.91
C ALA A 456 -4.11 9.33 1.54
N LEU A 457 -4.42 9.63 0.27
CA LEU A 457 -5.79 9.65 -0.26
C LEU A 457 -6.49 8.30 -0.06
N VAL A 458 -5.84 7.21 -0.46
CA VAL A 458 -6.39 5.85 -0.37
C VAL A 458 -6.59 5.43 1.08
N HIS A 459 -5.64 5.74 1.96
CA HIS A 459 -5.70 5.44 3.37
C HIS A 459 -6.89 6.16 4.03
N LEU A 460 -7.03 7.47 3.81
CA LEU A 460 -8.12 8.27 4.36
C LEU A 460 -9.49 7.76 3.88
N LEU A 461 -9.64 7.45 2.58
CA LEU A 461 -10.88 6.87 2.06
C LEU A 461 -11.19 5.50 2.68
N ARG A 462 -10.17 4.63 2.81
CA ARG A 462 -10.37 3.31 3.43
C ARG A 462 -10.77 3.46 4.91
N GLU A 463 -10.10 4.33 5.65
CA GLU A 463 -10.40 4.60 7.06
C GLU A 463 -11.82 5.15 7.21
N ALA A 464 -12.19 6.16 6.43
CA ALA A 464 -13.54 6.72 6.43
C ALA A 464 -14.61 5.68 6.06
N GLY A 465 -14.28 4.73 5.18
CA GLY A 465 -15.15 3.60 4.84
C GLY A 465 -15.50 2.68 6.00
N PHE A 466 -14.72 2.71 7.10
CA PHE A 466 -14.99 1.93 8.31
C PHE A 466 -15.45 2.78 9.48
N THR A 467 -14.89 3.97 9.67
CA THR A 467 -15.01 4.73 10.93
C THR A 467 -15.84 6.01 10.81
N HIS A 468 -16.15 6.48 9.60
CA HIS A 468 -16.80 7.78 9.43
C HIS A 468 -18.23 7.78 10.03
N PRO A 469 -18.61 8.81 10.82
CA PRO A 469 -19.90 8.84 11.52
C PRO A 469 -21.10 8.88 10.56
N ARG A 470 -21.00 9.65 9.47
CA ARG A 470 -22.04 9.74 8.44
C ARG A 470 -22.06 8.52 7.53
N ARG A 471 -23.25 7.95 7.34
CA ARG A 471 -23.48 6.78 6.48
C ARG A 471 -23.13 7.03 5.02
N LEU A 472 -23.51 8.20 4.47
CA LEU A 472 -23.24 8.57 3.08
C LEU A 472 -21.75 8.48 2.74
N ILE A 473 -20.92 9.13 3.56
CA ILE A 473 -19.47 9.18 3.36
C ILE A 473 -18.84 7.80 3.53
N ARG A 474 -19.30 7.04 4.54
CA ARG A 474 -18.82 5.69 4.79
C ARG A 474 -19.10 4.75 3.62
N GLU A 475 -20.32 4.75 3.09
CA GLU A 475 -20.69 3.92 1.93
C GLU A 475 -19.98 4.39 0.65
N LEU A 476 -19.88 5.70 0.41
CA LEU A 476 -19.14 6.26 -0.73
C LEU A 476 -17.67 5.84 -0.71
N ALA A 477 -17.01 5.95 0.45
CA ALA A 477 -15.60 5.66 0.60
C ALA A 477 -15.32 4.14 0.56
N ALA A 478 -16.21 3.31 1.12
CA ALA A 478 -16.10 1.85 1.06
C ALA A 478 -16.29 1.28 -0.36
N THR A 479 -17.16 1.90 -1.17
CA THR A 479 -17.46 1.46 -2.55
C THR A 479 -16.65 2.19 -3.62
N SER A 480 -15.79 3.14 -3.23
CA SER A 480 -15.02 3.96 -4.16
C SER A 480 -14.12 3.08 -5.03
N THR A 481 -14.43 3.06 -6.33
CA THR A 481 -13.49 2.56 -7.33
C THR A 481 -12.37 3.59 -7.44
N PHE A 482 -11.12 3.21 -7.16
CA PHE A 482 -9.95 4.11 -7.25
C PHE A 482 -9.62 4.52 -8.71
N ASP A 483 -10.63 4.60 -9.58
CA ASP A 483 -10.52 5.09 -10.95
C ASP A 483 -10.47 6.62 -10.94
N THR A 484 -9.25 7.13 -10.95
CA THR A 484 -8.96 8.57 -10.99
C THR A 484 -9.23 9.19 -12.36
N GLY A 485 -9.47 8.38 -13.40
CA GLY A 485 -9.52 8.81 -14.79
C GLY A 485 -8.18 9.34 -15.32
N LEU A 486 -7.08 9.17 -14.57
CA LEU A 486 -5.75 9.63 -15.00
C LEU A 486 -5.23 8.82 -16.18
N LYS A 487 -4.76 9.52 -17.20
CA LYS A 487 -3.91 8.95 -18.24
C LYS A 487 -2.45 9.28 -17.91
N ALA A 488 -1.53 8.39 -18.26
CA ALA A 488 -0.10 8.65 -18.08
C ALA A 488 0.28 9.97 -18.78
N GLY A 489 0.90 10.90 -18.03
CA GLY A 489 1.31 12.22 -18.52
C GLY A 489 0.24 13.31 -18.48
N THR A 490 -0.87 13.12 -17.75
CA THR A 490 -1.89 14.17 -17.53
C THR A 490 -1.31 15.33 -16.73
N LYS A 491 -1.44 16.56 -17.21
CA LYS A 491 -1.00 17.77 -16.51
C LYS A 491 -2.15 18.41 -15.75
N TYR A 492 -1.83 19.17 -14.69
CA TYR A 492 -2.79 19.94 -13.90
C TYR A 492 -3.79 20.73 -14.77
N ALA A 493 -3.30 21.47 -15.77
CA ALA A 493 -4.14 22.31 -16.63
C ALA A 493 -5.20 21.54 -17.44
N ASP A 494 -4.94 20.27 -17.76
CA ASP A 494 -5.86 19.43 -18.52
C ASP A 494 -6.89 18.75 -17.60
N TYR A 495 -6.57 18.59 -16.31
CA TYR A 495 -7.38 17.89 -15.32
C TYR A 495 -8.25 18.83 -14.48
N GLU A 496 -7.84 20.09 -14.30
CA GLU A 496 -8.52 21.06 -13.43
C GLU A 496 -9.98 21.28 -13.80
N ALA A 497 -10.29 21.62 -15.06
CA ALA A 497 -11.65 21.93 -15.47
C ALA A 497 -12.62 20.73 -15.33
N PRO A 498 -12.27 19.50 -15.79
CA PRO A 498 -13.07 18.30 -15.54
C PRO A 498 -13.26 17.96 -14.05
N ALA A 499 -12.20 18.07 -13.25
CA ALA A 499 -12.23 17.78 -11.81
C ALA A 499 -13.19 18.71 -11.07
N LEU A 500 -13.05 20.03 -11.29
CA LEU A 500 -13.92 21.02 -10.66
C LEU A 500 -15.37 20.92 -11.14
N HIS A 501 -15.61 20.48 -12.38
CA HIS A 501 -16.97 20.21 -12.88
C HIS A 501 -17.60 18.98 -12.19
N ALA A 502 -16.82 17.93 -11.96
CA ALA A 502 -17.29 16.75 -11.22
C ALA A 502 -17.66 17.11 -9.78
N ILE A 503 -16.82 17.88 -9.09
CA ILE A 503 -17.06 18.34 -7.71
C ILE A 503 -18.33 19.22 -7.64
N ARG A 504 -18.51 20.17 -8.56
CA ARG A 504 -19.73 21.01 -8.61
C ARG A 504 -20.99 20.17 -8.85
N SER A 505 -20.93 19.25 -9.80
CA SER A 505 -22.06 18.40 -10.16
C SER A 505 -22.43 17.45 -9.01
N ALA A 506 -21.45 16.85 -8.34
CA ALA A 506 -21.65 16.02 -7.15
C ALA A 506 -22.29 16.81 -5.99
N THR A 507 -21.79 18.01 -5.73
CA THR A 507 -22.34 18.92 -4.71
C THR A 507 -23.79 19.29 -5.02
N ALA A 508 -24.14 19.53 -6.28
CA ALA A 508 -25.51 19.82 -6.71
C ALA A 508 -26.45 18.61 -6.54
N VAL A 509 -25.96 17.39 -6.81
CA VAL A 509 -26.70 16.14 -6.58
C VAL A 509 -27.02 15.97 -5.10
N ILE A 510 -26.02 16.13 -4.21
CA ILE A 510 -26.24 16.03 -2.76
C ILE A 510 -27.15 17.15 -2.26
N ALA A 511 -27.00 18.39 -2.75
CA ALA A 511 -27.87 19.49 -2.36
C ALA A 511 -29.34 19.24 -2.72
N ARG A 512 -29.61 18.50 -3.81
CA ARG A 512 -30.95 18.13 -4.25
C ARG A 512 -31.51 16.92 -3.50
N THR A 513 -30.71 15.87 -3.33
CA THR A 513 -31.16 14.57 -2.81
C THR A 513 -31.03 14.47 -1.29
N ALA A 514 -29.95 15.00 -0.72
CA ALA A 514 -29.60 14.89 0.70
C ALA A 514 -29.02 16.20 1.25
N PRO A 515 -29.83 17.28 1.36
CA PRO A 515 -29.35 18.62 1.74
C PRO A 515 -28.73 18.67 3.14
N ALA A 516 -29.14 17.78 4.05
CA ALA A 516 -28.58 17.67 5.40
C ALA A 516 -27.12 17.17 5.42
N GLU A 517 -26.73 16.35 4.44
CA GLU A 517 -25.38 15.77 4.33
C GLU A 517 -24.41 16.67 3.56
N LEU A 518 -24.90 17.76 2.96
CA LEU A 518 -24.13 18.65 2.10
C LEU A 518 -22.94 19.30 2.84
N ALA A 519 -23.15 19.69 4.09
CA ALA A 519 -22.09 20.33 4.88
C ALA A 519 -20.94 19.36 5.16
N ASP A 520 -21.27 18.14 5.57
CA ASP A 520 -20.29 17.11 5.93
C ASP A 520 -19.58 16.54 4.70
N PHE A 521 -20.28 16.37 3.58
CA PHE A 521 -19.66 15.99 2.31
C PHE A 521 -18.62 17.02 1.85
N ARG A 522 -18.92 18.32 1.97
CA ARG A 522 -17.98 19.39 1.63
C ARG A 522 -16.78 19.41 2.56
N ALA A 523 -17.01 19.20 3.86
CA ALA A 523 -15.93 19.09 4.84
C ALA A 523 -15.02 17.91 4.50
N PHE A 524 -15.59 16.76 4.13
CA PHE A 524 -14.83 15.58 3.75
C PHE A 524 -14.02 15.76 2.46
N LEU A 525 -14.55 16.42 1.42
CA LEU A 525 -13.75 16.78 0.23
C LEU A 525 -12.54 17.66 0.59
N MET A 526 -12.68 18.55 1.58
CA MET A 526 -11.58 19.37 2.05
C MET A 526 -10.60 18.60 2.93
N GLU A 527 -11.07 17.65 3.71
CA GLU A 527 -10.25 16.73 4.49
C GLU A 527 -9.36 15.90 3.56
N ILE A 528 -9.93 15.37 2.47
CA ILE A 528 -9.18 14.67 1.43
C ILE A 528 -8.10 15.56 0.80
N ALA A 529 -8.47 16.76 0.37
CA ALA A 529 -7.53 17.72 -0.21
C ALA A 529 -6.41 18.10 0.77
N THR A 530 -6.72 18.17 2.07
CA THR A 530 -5.77 18.50 3.12
C THR A 530 -4.82 17.34 3.41
N ALA A 531 -5.32 16.12 3.52
CA ALA A 531 -4.50 14.93 3.76
C ALA A 531 -3.51 14.68 2.63
N VAL A 532 -3.92 14.94 1.38
CA VAL A 532 -3.01 14.89 0.22
C VAL A 532 -1.92 15.95 0.32
N ALA A 533 -2.27 17.22 0.58
CA ALA A 533 -1.28 18.29 0.73
C ALA A 533 -0.32 18.08 1.93
N ASP A 534 -0.80 17.42 2.99
CA ASP A 534 -0.02 17.19 4.21
C ASP A 534 0.74 15.84 4.21
N ALA A 535 0.56 14.97 3.21
CA ALA A 535 1.26 13.69 3.09
C ALA A 535 2.79 13.87 3.15
N ASN A 536 3.31 14.91 2.48
CA ASN A 536 4.72 15.26 2.46
C ASN A 536 5.21 15.94 3.77
N ASN A 537 4.31 16.33 4.67
CA ASN A 537 4.64 16.88 5.98
C ASN A 537 4.86 15.80 7.05
N GLU A 538 4.23 14.64 6.91
CA GLU A 538 4.23 13.57 7.92
C GLU A 538 5.37 12.55 7.77
N GLY A 539 6.02 12.49 6.60
CA GLY A 539 7.10 11.53 6.29
C GLY A 539 8.48 11.80 6.93
N GLY A 540 8.63 12.86 7.72
CA GLY A 540 9.91 13.26 8.33
C GLY A 540 10.25 12.46 9.60
N PHE A 541 11.23 11.54 9.52
CA PHE A 541 11.87 10.94 10.69
C PHE A 541 12.29 12.05 11.68
N PHE A 542 11.61 12.13 12.84
CA PHE A 542 11.81 13.16 13.89
C PHE A 542 11.43 14.61 13.56
N GLY A 543 10.54 14.88 12.60
CA GLY A 543 10.06 16.25 12.31
C GLY A 543 11.09 17.14 11.59
N PHE A 544 12.22 16.57 11.16
CA PHE A 544 13.18 17.24 10.29
C PHE A 544 12.95 16.78 8.84
N GLY A 545 12.03 17.45 8.15
CA GLY A 545 11.72 17.14 6.75
C GLY A 545 10.40 17.71 6.22
N ALA A 546 9.53 18.24 7.09
CA ALA A 546 8.26 18.83 6.70
C ALA A 546 8.46 19.95 5.67
N ARG A 547 7.88 19.77 4.47
CA ARG A 547 7.85 20.81 3.43
C ARG A 547 6.52 21.56 3.58
N PRO A 548 6.55 22.86 3.94
CA PRO A 548 5.33 23.62 4.06
C PRO A 548 4.57 23.60 2.72
N ARG A 549 3.23 23.56 2.81
CA ARG A 549 2.32 23.57 1.65
C ARG A 549 2.75 24.60 0.63
N THR A 550 2.77 24.22 -0.65
CA THR A 550 3.20 25.15 -1.69
C THR A 550 2.07 26.06 -2.13
N PRO A 551 2.39 27.24 -2.71
CA PRO A 551 1.36 28.14 -3.24
C PRO A 551 0.46 27.49 -4.29
N HIS A 552 0.97 26.48 -5.02
CA HIS A 552 0.21 25.75 -6.04
C HIS A 552 -0.80 24.78 -5.41
N GLU A 553 -0.39 23.99 -4.41
CA GLU A 553 -1.29 23.13 -3.63
C GLU A 553 -2.38 23.96 -2.93
N ALA A 554 -2.00 25.09 -2.32
CA ALA A 554 -2.95 25.99 -1.67
C ALA A 554 -3.99 26.56 -2.65
N ALA A 555 -3.57 26.91 -3.87
CA ALA A 555 -4.47 27.37 -4.92
C ALA A 555 -5.42 26.26 -5.40
N ALA A 556 -4.94 25.02 -5.53
CA ALA A 556 -5.75 23.86 -5.88
C ALA A 556 -6.80 23.55 -4.79
N MET A 557 -6.40 23.60 -3.52
CA MET A 557 -7.33 23.46 -2.38
C MET A 557 -8.40 24.55 -2.37
N GLU A 558 -8.03 25.81 -2.65
CA GLU A 558 -8.99 26.91 -2.77
C GLU A 558 -9.97 26.69 -3.93
N ALA A 559 -9.49 26.16 -5.06
CA ALA A 559 -10.33 25.82 -6.21
C ALA A 559 -11.34 24.71 -5.86
N VAL A 560 -10.91 23.66 -5.15
CA VAL A 560 -11.80 22.60 -4.61
C VAL A 560 -12.83 23.20 -3.67
N ALA A 561 -12.42 24.03 -2.70
CA ALA A 561 -13.30 24.68 -1.74
C ALA A 561 -14.37 25.55 -2.41
N LYS A 562 -14.00 26.26 -3.49
CA LYS A 562 -14.90 27.09 -4.28
C LYS A 562 -15.86 26.25 -5.13
N ALA A 563 -15.37 25.16 -5.74
CA ALA A 563 -16.21 24.25 -6.52
C ALA A 563 -17.20 23.46 -5.66
N ALA A 564 -16.87 23.22 -4.40
CA ALA A 564 -17.76 22.57 -3.43
C ALA A 564 -18.86 23.52 -2.88
N GLN A 565 -18.92 24.78 -3.30
CA GLN A 565 -20.00 25.70 -2.91
C GLN A 565 -21.16 25.64 -3.93
N PRO A 566 -22.42 25.68 -3.48
CA PRO A 566 -23.56 25.73 -4.39
C PRO A 566 -23.56 27.06 -5.16
N ASP A 567 -23.86 26.99 -6.46
CA ASP A 567 -23.89 28.14 -7.34
C ASP A 567 -25.03 29.10 -6.95
N ARG A 568 -24.68 30.31 -6.49
CA ARG A 568 -25.65 31.34 -6.06
C ARG A 568 -26.53 31.85 -7.20
N SER A 569 -26.19 31.54 -8.46
CA SER A 569 -26.92 32.00 -9.64
C SER A 569 -28.33 31.40 -9.78
N SER A 570 -28.60 30.24 -9.17
CA SER A 570 -29.90 29.55 -9.26
C SER A 570 -30.97 30.10 -8.29
N GLN A 571 -30.57 30.84 -7.25
CA GLN A 571 -31.51 31.41 -6.27
C GLN A 571 -32.23 32.67 -6.76
N TYR A 572 -31.72 33.36 -7.78
CA TYR A 572 -32.32 34.60 -8.30
C TYR A 572 -33.49 34.38 -9.28
N SER A 573 -33.72 33.15 -9.75
CA SER A 573 -34.78 32.86 -10.73
C SER A 573 -36.14 32.50 -10.09
N GLN A 574 -36.18 32.15 -8.80
CA GLN A 574 -37.42 31.75 -8.11
C GLN A 574 -38.09 32.87 -7.30
N SER A 575 -37.49 34.06 -7.21
CA SER A 575 -38.01 35.20 -6.43
C SER A 575 -38.29 36.43 -7.30
N ARG A 576 -39.15 36.28 -8.32
CA ARG A 576 -39.90 37.42 -8.88
C ARG A 576 -41.40 37.13 -8.79
N PRO A 577 -42.15 37.81 -7.90
CA PRO A 577 -43.60 37.82 -8.04
C PRO A 577 -43.96 38.55 -9.33
N GLY A 578 -44.93 38.01 -10.06
CA GLY A 578 -45.36 38.50 -11.36
C GLY A 578 -45.68 40.00 -11.33
N PHE A 579 -44.93 40.78 -12.10
CA PHE A 579 -45.25 42.15 -12.41
C PHE A 579 -45.62 42.22 -13.90
N THR A 580 -46.91 42.29 -14.18
CA THR A 580 -47.48 42.64 -15.49
C THR A 580 -47.14 44.11 -15.79
N PRO A 581 -46.51 44.45 -16.93
CA PRO A 581 -46.35 45.85 -17.29
C PRO A 581 -47.65 46.34 -17.96
N ALA A 582 -48.32 47.28 -17.30
CA ALA A 582 -49.34 48.09 -17.94
C ALA A 582 -48.66 49.12 -18.86
N PHE A 583 -49.20 49.23 -20.08
CA PHE A 583 -48.93 50.29 -21.04
C PHE A 583 -48.99 51.69 -20.42
N ALA A 584 -47.99 52.53 -20.67
CA ALA A 584 -48.17 53.98 -20.77
C ALA A 584 -47.05 54.61 -21.61
N LEU A 585 -47.49 55.33 -22.63
CA LEU A 585 -46.75 56.18 -23.56
C LEU A 585 -46.04 57.33 -22.84
N GLY A 586 -44.99 57.87 -23.47
CA GLY A 586 -44.75 59.32 -23.43
C GLY A 586 -43.32 59.76 -23.15
N GLU A 587 -42.67 60.22 -24.22
CA GLU A 587 -41.86 61.46 -24.30
C GLU A 587 -40.46 61.53 -23.64
N ILE A 588 -39.47 61.54 -24.54
CA ILE A 588 -38.17 62.24 -24.46
C ILE A 588 -38.46 63.76 -24.56
N PRO A 589 -37.86 64.68 -23.76
CA PRO A 589 -36.47 65.16 -23.94
C PRO A 589 -35.75 65.49 -22.60
N SER A 590 -34.44 65.73 -22.50
CA SER A 590 -33.38 66.17 -23.43
C SER A 590 -32.04 65.64 -22.92
#